data_AF-A0A1Q7C7P4-F1
#
_entry.id   AF-A0A1Q7C7P4-F1
#
_cell.length_a   1.000
_cell.length_b   1.000
_cell.length_c   1.000
_cell.angle_alpha   90.00
_cell.angle_beta   90.00
_cell.angle_gamma   90.00
#
_symmetry.space_group_name_H-M   'P 1'
#
loop_
_entity.id
_entity.type
_entity.pdbx_description
1 polymer ?
#
loop_
_entity_poly.entity_id
_entity_poly.type
_entity_poly.pdbx_seq_one_letter_code
_entity_poly.pdbx_strand_id
1 'polypeptide(L)'
;MRGLEIRVLVVSLLTTVAPGFLATQEMVNRIAARVENDVILLSDIRELSRYQQFLDGKSEGDAQILDRLIDQWVVRTEAEVSRFPRPYDAEIERDLERLRKSFVSAERYEARRKQSGLSETEVRSIVASQLYLSNYLDSRFRPSVQVDSKAIEDFYANAVVPEAKARGQEPPTLEAAHDLIQEALVQRGINEQAEKWLKESRARLHVEILLDGGSK
;
A
#
# COMPACT_ATOMS: atom_id res chain seq x y z
N MET A 1 -22.07 -16.94 80.39
CA MET A 1 -23.22 -16.16 80.90
C MET A 1 -23.48 -15.02 79.94
N ARG A 2 -24.72 -14.87 79.45
CA ARG A 2 -25.42 -13.64 79.00
C ARG A 2 -24.64 -12.74 78.00
N GLY A 3 -25.04 -12.62 76.72
CA GLY A 3 -26.27 -11.94 76.27
C GLY A 3 -26.16 -10.42 76.54
N LEU A 4 -26.56 -9.45 75.72
CA LEU A 4 -27.30 -9.37 74.47
C LEU A 4 -27.48 -7.83 74.24
N GLU A 5 -27.12 -7.31 73.06
CA GLU A 5 -27.76 -6.21 72.30
C GLU A 5 -27.71 -4.70 72.69
N ILE A 6 -27.23 -3.91 71.71
CA ILE A 6 -27.85 -2.78 70.95
C ILE A 6 -28.18 -1.43 71.64
N ARG A 7 -27.71 -0.33 71.01
CA ARG A 7 -28.47 0.80 70.34
C ARG A 7 -27.47 1.88 69.82
N VAL A 8 -27.26 2.05 68.49
CA VAL A 8 -27.90 3.03 67.54
C VAL A 8 -27.55 4.50 67.89
N LEU A 9 -27.10 5.45 67.05
CA LEU A 9 -26.88 5.74 65.60
C LEU A 9 -25.86 6.93 65.57
N VAL A 10 -25.03 7.20 64.53
CA VAL A 10 -25.20 8.29 63.50
C VAL A 10 -23.88 8.34 62.69
N VAL A 11 -23.84 7.87 61.42
CA VAL A 11 -23.82 8.62 60.12
C VAL A 11 -22.43 9.10 59.61
N SER A 12 -22.10 8.63 58.38
CA SER A 12 -21.21 9.20 57.33
C SER A 12 -19.69 9.17 57.55
N LEU A 13 -18.81 8.88 56.57
CA LEU A 13 -18.89 8.96 55.11
C LEU A 13 -17.84 8.01 54.49
N LEU A 14 -18.25 7.00 53.70
CA LEU A 14 -17.35 6.23 52.84
C LEU A 14 -17.09 7.02 51.56
N THR A 15 -15.82 7.33 51.26
CA THR A 15 -15.40 7.73 49.90
C THR A 15 -14.82 6.51 49.20
N THR A 16 -15.68 5.80 48.47
CA THR A 16 -15.31 4.77 47.50
C THR A 16 -14.58 5.41 46.32
N VAL A 17 -13.29 5.10 46.16
CA VAL A 17 -12.55 5.40 44.93
C VAL A 17 -13.02 4.43 43.85
N ALA A 18 -13.84 4.91 42.93
CA ALA A 18 -14.19 4.18 41.73
C ALA A 18 -13.04 4.29 40.71
N PRO A 19 -12.51 3.18 40.16
CA PRO A 19 -11.71 3.23 38.94
C PRO A 19 -12.67 3.48 37.78
N GLY A 20 -12.81 4.75 37.39
CA GLY A 20 -13.54 5.14 36.20
C GLY A 20 -12.83 4.60 34.96
N PHE A 21 -13.49 3.64 34.31
CA PHE A 21 -13.36 3.20 32.93
C PHE A 21 -12.19 3.82 32.15
N LEU A 22 -11.17 2.99 31.90
CA LEU A 22 -10.34 3.15 30.71
C LEU A 22 -11.31 3.37 29.55
N ALA A 23 -11.28 4.57 28.98
CA ALA A 23 -11.85 4.79 27.66
C ALA A 23 -11.13 3.79 26.74
N THR A 24 -11.78 2.67 26.46
CA THR A 24 -11.58 1.98 25.21
C THR A 24 -11.73 3.07 24.16
N GLN A 25 -10.62 3.52 23.57
CA GLN A 25 -10.67 4.21 22.30
C GLN A 25 -11.36 3.23 21.36
N GLU A 26 -12.68 3.36 21.27
CA GLU A 26 -13.42 2.92 20.12
C GLU A 26 -12.74 3.66 18.96
N MET A 27 -11.91 2.95 18.20
CA MET A 27 -11.34 3.48 16.97
C MET A 27 -12.53 3.73 16.06
N VAL A 28 -13.15 4.90 16.18
CA VAL A 28 -14.05 5.42 15.18
C VAL A 28 -13.19 5.55 13.94
N ASN A 29 -13.39 4.65 12.99
CA ASN A 29 -12.76 4.72 11.68
C ASN A 29 -13.20 6.03 11.04
N ARG A 30 -12.37 7.06 11.20
CA ARG A 30 -12.62 8.38 10.63
C ARG A 30 -12.56 8.23 9.12
N ILE A 31 -13.57 8.76 8.43
CA ILE A 31 -13.57 8.80 6.97
C ILE A 31 -12.56 9.86 6.55
N ALA A 32 -11.59 9.48 5.73
CA ALA A 32 -10.59 10.37 5.16
C ALA A 32 -11.07 10.98 3.83
N ALA A 33 -11.82 10.21 3.05
CA ALA A 33 -12.51 10.71 1.86
C ALA A 33 -13.73 9.86 1.52
N ARG A 34 -14.67 10.45 0.79
CA ARG A 34 -15.72 9.75 0.06
C ARG A 34 -15.38 9.79 -1.41
N VAL A 35 -15.47 8.64 -2.08
CA VAL A 35 -15.22 8.51 -3.52
C VAL A 35 -16.44 7.82 -4.12
N GLU A 36 -17.22 8.56 -4.91
CA GLU A 36 -18.53 8.11 -5.37
C GLU A 36 -19.43 7.65 -4.20
N ASN A 37 -19.69 6.34 -4.10
CA ASN A 37 -20.51 5.72 -3.07
C ASN A 37 -19.68 4.98 -1.99
N ASP A 38 -18.35 5.01 -2.11
CA ASP A 38 -17.42 4.34 -1.20
C ASP A 38 -16.71 5.33 -0.28
N VAL A 39 -16.05 4.78 0.75
CA VAL A 39 -15.28 5.55 1.72
C VAL A 39 -13.84 5.04 1.78
N ILE A 40 -12.91 5.98 1.87
CA ILE A 40 -11.52 5.72 2.27
C ILE A 40 -11.39 6.15 3.72
N LEU A 41 -10.89 5.25 4.57
CA LEU A 41 -10.75 5.47 6.00
C LEU A 41 -9.34 5.98 6.35
N LEU A 42 -9.24 6.66 7.49
CA LEU A 42 -7.96 7.07 8.06
C LEU A 42 -7.10 5.84 8.42
N SER A 43 -7.73 4.69 8.73
CA SER A 43 -7.02 3.42 8.92
C SER A 43 -6.28 2.99 7.65
N ASP A 44 -6.87 3.22 6.47
CA ASP A 44 -6.28 2.83 5.18
C ASP A 44 -5.05 3.67 4.87
N ILE A 45 -5.13 4.98 5.17
CA ILE A 45 -3.98 5.89 5.11
C ILE A 45 -2.86 5.38 6.01
N ARG A 46 -3.18 5.08 7.28
CA ARG A 46 -2.19 4.60 8.24
C ARG A 46 -1.58 3.26 7.83
N GLU A 47 -2.37 2.34 7.28
CA GLU A 47 -1.88 1.04 6.81
C GLU A 47 -0.90 1.21 5.64
N LEU A 48 -1.29 1.98 4.61
CA LEU A 48 -0.41 2.22 3.47
C LEU A 48 0.85 2.99 3.87
N SER A 49 0.74 3.97 4.78
CA SER A 49 1.90 4.70 5.31
C SER A 49 2.88 3.77 6.05
N ARG A 50 2.38 2.87 6.91
CA ARG A 50 3.22 1.86 7.60
C ARG A 50 3.90 0.94 6.60
N TYR A 51 3.20 0.55 5.53
CA TYR A 51 3.78 -0.29 4.49
C TYR A 51 4.89 0.40 3.70
N GLN A 52 4.72 1.67 3.34
CA GLN A 52 5.79 2.44 2.70
C GLN A 52 7.01 2.61 3.61
N GLN A 53 6.78 2.95 4.88
CA GLN A 53 7.85 3.01 5.88
C GLN A 53 8.58 1.67 6.01
N PHE A 54 7.86 0.56 5.94
CA PHE A 54 8.45 -0.77 5.94
C PHE A 54 9.37 -1.02 4.73
N LEU A 55 8.94 -0.65 3.52
CA LEU A 55 9.68 -0.89 2.28
C LEU A 55 10.99 -0.10 2.21
N ASP A 56 10.92 1.23 2.23
CA ASP A 56 12.09 2.08 1.96
C ASP A 56 12.43 3.04 3.10
N GLY A 57 11.64 3.04 4.18
CA GLY A 57 11.84 3.90 5.34
C GLY A 57 11.34 5.33 5.13
N LYS A 58 10.71 5.63 3.99
CA LYS A 58 10.14 6.95 3.73
C LYS A 58 8.76 7.06 4.36
N SER A 59 8.42 8.29 4.74
CA SER A 59 7.09 8.67 5.18
C SER A 59 6.62 9.82 4.30
N GLU A 60 5.37 9.71 3.86
CA GLU A 60 4.70 10.74 3.08
C GLU A 60 3.55 11.32 3.92
N GLY A 61 3.11 12.53 3.57
CA GLY A 61 1.97 13.14 4.24
C GLY A 61 0.66 12.43 3.88
N ASP A 62 -0.31 12.51 4.79
CA ASP A 62 -1.61 11.84 4.64
C ASP A 62 -2.31 12.18 3.31
N ALA A 63 -2.15 13.40 2.80
CA ALA A 63 -2.69 13.81 1.51
C ALA A 63 -2.10 13.02 0.34
N GLN A 64 -0.77 12.81 0.31
CA GLN A 64 -0.13 12.02 -0.75
C GLN A 64 -0.47 10.53 -0.65
N ILE A 65 -0.69 10.01 0.56
CA ILE A 65 -1.16 8.64 0.75
C ILE A 65 -2.60 8.51 0.27
N LEU A 66 -3.47 9.48 0.62
CA LEU A 66 -4.86 9.50 0.19
C LEU A 66 -4.96 9.55 -1.34
N ASP A 67 -4.13 10.36 -2.00
CA ASP A 67 -4.10 10.41 -3.46
C ASP A 67 -3.85 9.03 -4.09
N ARG A 68 -2.89 8.28 -3.53
CA ARG A 68 -2.60 6.90 -3.97
C ARG A 68 -3.73 5.93 -3.67
N LEU A 69 -4.40 6.08 -2.53
CA LEU A 69 -5.55 5.24 -2.18
C LEU A 69 -6.73 5.48 -3.13
N ILE A 70 -6.95 6.73 -3.54
CA ILE A 70 -7.94 7.07 -4.58
C ILE A 70 -7.54 6.40 -5.90
N ASP A 71 -6.27 6.47 -6.32
CA ASP A 71 -5.83 5.79 -7.54
C ASP A 71 -6.03 4.27 -7.45
N GLN A 72 -5.67 3.66 -6.31
CA GLN A 72 -5.91 2.24 -6.07
C GLN A 72 -7.40 1.89 -6.07
N TRP A 73 -8.26 2.77 -5.55
CA TRP A 73 -9.71 2.61 -5.60
C TRP A 73 -10.19 2.58 -7.05
N VAL A 74 -9.74 3.50 -7.90
CA VAL A 74 -10.10 3.54 -9.33
C VAL A 74 -9.72 2.23 -10.03
N VAL A 75 -8.48 1.78 -9.85
CA VAL A 75 -8.00 0.52 -10.45
C VAL A 75 -8.83 -0.67 -9.97
N ARG A 76 -9.09 -0.74 -8.67
CA ARG A 76 -9.82 -1.85 -8.04
C ARG A 76 -11.26 -1.93 -8.51
N THR A 77 -11.97 -0.80 -8.53
CA THR A 77 -13.35 -0.73 -9.00
C THR A 77 -13.47 -1.20 -10.45
N GLU A 78 -12.56 -0.77 -11.31
CA GLU A 78 -12.56 -1.14 -12.73
C GLU A 78 -12.21 -2.61 -12.95
N ALA A 79 -11.28 -3.15 -12.16
CA ALA A 79 -10.96 -4.58 -12.14
C ALA A 79 -12.17 -5.43 -11.69
N GLU A 80 -12.91 -4.97 -10.68
CA GLU A 80 -14.10 -5.65 -10.15
C GLU A 80 -15.28 -5.60 -11.13
N VAL A 81 -15.53 -4.45 -11.77
CA VAL A 81 -16.52 -4.31 -12.85
C VAL A 81 -16.20 -5.26 -14.02
N SER A 82 -14.92 -5.39 -14.35
CA SER A 82 -14.42 -6.30 -15.40
C SER A 82 -14.41 -7.77 -14.96
N ARG A 83 -14.74 -8.07 -13.70
CA ARG A 83 -14.62 -9.39 -13.07
C ARG A 83 -13.23 -10.01 -13.23
N PHE A 84 -12.19 -9.17 -13.14
CA PHE A 84 -10.82 -9.61 -13.25
C PHE A 84 -10.48 -10.61 -12.12
N PRO A 85 -9.85 -11.76 -12.43
CA PRO A 85 -9.59 -12.81 -11.45
C PRO A 85 -8.65 -12.33 -10.34
N ARG A 86 -8.92 -12.76 -9.10
CA ARG A 86 -8.00 -12.58 -7.98
C ARG A 86 -6.74 -13.45 -8.20
N PRO A 87 -5.55 -13.00 -7.75
CA PRO A 87 -4.33 -13.80 -7.86
C PRO A 87 -4.43 -15.08 -7.04
N TYR A 88 -3.77 -16.14 -7.50
CA TYR A 88 -3.69 -17.40 -6.76
C TYR A 88 -2.71 -17.28 -5.59
N ASP A 89 -2.90 -18.09 -4.55
CA ASP A 89 -2.03 -18.09 -3.36
C ASP A 89 -0.55 -18.31 -3.70
N ALA A 90 -0.25 -19.16 -4.69
CA ALA A 90 1.11 -19.42 -5.14
C ALA A 90 1.79 -18.17 -5.76
N GLU A 91 1.01 -17.31 -6.42
CA GLU A 91 1.53 -16.07 -6.98
C GLU A 91 1.80 -15.04 -5.87
N ILE A 92 0.93 -14.97 -4.87
CA ILE A 92 1.10 -14.12 -3.70
C ILE A 92 2.35 -14.54 -2.89
N GLU A 93 2.56 -15.85 -2.68
CA GLU A 93 3.75 -16.37 -2.00
C GLU A 93 5.04 -16.05 -2.75
N ARG A 94 5.03 -16.20 -4.09
CA ARG A 94 6.18 -15.82 -4.92
C ARG A 94 6.51 -14.34 -4.75
N ASP A 95 5.51 -13.47 -4.71
CA ASP A 95 5.71 -12.03 -4.56
C ASP A 95 6.15 -11.64 -3.15
N LEU A 96 5.66 -12.33 -2.12
CA LEU A 96 6.19 -12.20 -0.76
C LEU A 96 7.64 -12.63 -0.67
N GLU A 97 8.03 -13.70 -1.37
CA GLU A 97 9.42 -14.15 -1.38
C GLU A 97 10.32 -13.15 -2.12
N ARG A 98 9.85 -12.57 -3.24
CA ARG A 98 10.54 -11.47 -3.94
C ARG A 98 10.71 -10.25 -3.03
N LEU A 99 9.65 -9.87 -2.31
CA LEU A 99 9.69 -8.79 -1.33
C LEU A 99 10.70 -9.08 -0.23
N ARG A 100 10.72 -10.27 0.35
CA ARG A 100 11.72 -10.63 1.38
C ARG A 100 13.15 -10.55 0.83
N LYS A 101 13.38 -11.01 -0.40
CA LYS A 101 14.68 -10.97 -1.09
C LYS A 101 15.13 -9.57 -1.49
N SER A 102 14.23 -8.58 -1.54
CA SER A 102 14.61 -7.19 -1.81
C SER A 102 15.28 -6.51 -0.60
N PHE A 103 15.21 -7.11 0.59
CA PHE A 103 15.92 -6.65 1.77
C PHE A 103 17.33 -7.26 1.82
N VAL A 104 18.27 -6.52 2.40
CA VAL A 104 19.66 -6.94 2.57
C VAL A 104 19.79 -8.25 3.35
N SER A 105 18.88 -8.50 4.31
CA SER A 105 18.81 -9.76 5.05
C SER A 105 17.42 -10.00 5.63
N ALA A 106 17.14 -11.25 6.03
CA ALA A 106 15.89 -11.63 6.69
C ALA A 106 15.70 -10.91 8.03
N GLU A 107 16.78 -10.71 8.79
CA GLU A 107 16.75 -9.95 10.05
C GLU A 107 16.37 -8.49 9.80
N ARG A 108 16.86 -7.90 8.69
CA ARG A 108 16.52 -6.52 8.33
C ARG A 108 15.06 -6.39 7.91
N TYR A 109 14.53 -7.36 7.17
CA TYR A 109 13.10 -7.46 6.87
C TYR A 109 12.26 -7.50 8.15
N GLU A 110 12.56 -8.42 9.07
CA GLU A 110 11.82 -8.57 10.34
C GLU A 110 11.91 -7.31 11.20
N ALA A 111 13.10 -6.72 11.30
CA ALA A 111 13.30 -5.50 12.08
C ALA A 111 12.47 -4.34 11.52
N ARG A 112 12.45 -4.13 10.20
CA ARG A 112 11.65 -3.08 9.57
C ARG A 112 10.16 -3.34 9.67
N ARG A 113 9.72 -4.58 9.49
CA ARG A 113 8.30 -4.96 9.62
C ARG A 113 7.79 -4.66 11.03
N LYS A 114 8.53 -5.09 12.06
CA LYS A 114 8.21 -4.83 13.46
C LYS A 114 8.24 -3.33 13.80
N GLN A 115 9.25 -2.60 13.31
CA GLN A 115 9.33 -1.15 13.49
C GLN A 115 8.11 -0.43 12.90
N SER A 116 7.60 -0.92 11.78
CA SER A 116 6.43 -0.37 11.10
C SER A 116 5.11 -0.90 11.66
N GLY A 117 5.14 -1.76 12.70
CA GLY A 117 3.95 -2.28 13.37
C GLY A 117 3.06 -3.20 12.52
N LEU A 118 3.55 -3.70 11.38
CA LEU A 118 2.80 -4.59 10.51
C LEU A 118 2.94 -6.05 10.93
N SER A 119 1.86 -6.82 10.88
CA SER A 119 1.87 -8.28 10.96
C SER A 119 2.23 -8.92 9.61
N GLU A 120 2.63 -10.19 9.61
CA GLU A 120 2.84 -10.95 8.36
C GLU A 120 1.55 -11.03 7.52
N THR A 121 0.39 -11.13 8.18
CA THR A 121 -0.92 -11.18 7.51
C THR A 121 -1.26 -9.85 6.83
N GLU A 122 -1.00 -8.72 7.47
CA GLU A 122 -1.15 -7.39 6.83
C GLU A 122 -0.23 -7.26 5.63
N VAL A 123 1.05 -7.63 5.76
CA VAL A 123 2.01 -7.62 4.64
C VAL A 123 1.50 -8.49 3.47
N ARG A 124 1.02 -9.71 3.76
CA ARG A 124 0.42 -10.59 2.75
C ARG A 124 -0.78 -9.94 2.07
N SER A 125 -1.70 -9.36 2.83
CA SER A 125 -2.91 -8.72 2.29
C SER A 125 -2.59 -7.56 1.35
N ILE A 126 -1.62 -6.74 1.74
CA ILE A 126 -1.16 -5.59 0.95
C ILE A 126 -0.47 -6.08 -0.34
N VAL A 127 0.40 -7.08 -0.25
CA VAL A 127 1.07 -7.67 -1.44
C VAL A 127 0.05 -8.29 -2.38
N ALA A 128 -0.95 -9.03 -1.86
CA ALA A 128 -2.02 -9.58 -2.68
C ALA A 128 -2.84 -8.50 -3.39
N SER A 129 -3.15 -7.40 -2.68
CA SER A 129 -3.84 -6.25 -3.27
C SER A 129 -3.01 -5.59 -4.36
N GLN A 130 -1.72 -5.34 -4.13
CA GLN A 130 -0.83 -4.73 -5.12
C GLN A 130 -0.68 -5.62 -6.35
N LEU A 131 -0.52 -6.93 -6.16
CA LEU A 131 -0.44 -7.90 -7.25
C LEU A 131 -1.74 -7.91 -8.08
N TYR A 132 -2.90 -7.88 -7.43
CA TYR A 132 -4.18 -7.81 -8.12
C TYR A 132 -4.30 -6.56 -9.02
N LEU A 133 -3.97 -5.39 -8.47
CA LEU A 133 -4.02 -4.13 -9.23
C LEU A 133 -3.00 -4.11 -10.37
N SER A 134 -1.77 -4.55 -10.11
CA SER A 134 -0.70 -4.63 -11.11
C SER A 134 -1.07 -5.56 -12.27
N ASN A 135 -1.56 -6.77 -11.96
CA ASN A 135 -1.98 -7.73 -12.98
C ASN A 135 -3.13 -7.21 -13.83
N TYR A 136 -4.07 -6.46 -13.24
CA TYR A 136 -5.15 -5.84 -13.99
C TYR A 136 -4.63 -4.77 -14.96
N LEU A 137 -3.75 -3.88 -14.49
CA LEU A 137 -3.17 -2.83 -15.33
C LEU A 137 -2.33 -3.43 -16.47
N ASP A 138 -1.53 -4.45 -16.19
CA ASP A 138 -0.76 -5.18 -17.20
C ASP A 138 -1.70 -5.80 -18.24
N SER A 139 -2.71 -6.57 -17.81
CA SER A 139 -3.69 -7.18 -18.71
C SER A 139 -4.45 -6.16 -19.56
N ARG A 140 -4.74 -4.97 -19.01
CA ARG A 140 -5.51 -3.92 -19.67
C ARG A 140 -4.71 -3.19 -20.75
N PHE A 141 -3.45 -2.84 -20.44
CA PHE A 141 -2.66 -1.94 -21.27
C PHE A 141 -1.57 -2.62 -22.08
N ARG A 142 -1.11 -3.82 -21.70
CA ARG A 142 -0.10 -4.55 -22.48
C ARG A 142 -0.46 -4.70 -23.97
N PRO A 143 -1.71 -5.03 -24.37
CA PRO A 143 -2.06 -5.21 -25.78
C PRO A 143 -1.92 -3.95 -26.64
N SER A 144 -1.97 -2.75 -26.05
CA SER A 144 -1.83 -1.48 -26.76
C SER A 144 -0.41 -0.93 -26.77
N VAL A 145 0.54 -1.57 -26.08
CA VAL A 145 1.95 -1.14 -26.08
C VAL A 145 2.68 -1.78 -27.25
N GLN A 146 3.21 -0.94 -28.14
CA GLN A 146 4.06 -1.36 -29.24
C GLN A 146 5.50 -0.95 -28.95
N VAL A 147 6.42 -1.89 -29.08
CA VAL A 147 7.86 -1.66 -28.95
C VAL A 147 8.48 -1.94 -30.31
N ASP A 148 9.07 -0.93 -30.92
CA ASP A 148 9.81 -1.08 -32.17
C ASP A 148 11.30 -1.33 -31.93
N SER A 149 12.00 -1.85 -32.94
CA SER A 149 13.43 -2.16 -32.84
C SER A 149 14.29 -0.95 -32.51
N LYS A 150 13.89 0.24 -32.96
CA LYS A 150 14.62 1.48 -32.69
C LYS A 150 14.56 1.82 -31.20
N ALA A 151 13.40 1.67 -30.56
CA ALA A 151 13.25 1.87 -29.13
C ALA A 151 14.14 0.92 -28.31
N ILE A 152 14.32 -0.32 -28.78
CA ILE A 152 15.21 -1.31 -28.16
C ILE A 152 16.68 -0.87 -28.31
N GLU A 153 17.10 -0.49 -29.51
CA GLU A 153 18.45 0.02 -29.78
C GLU A 153 18.75 1.28 -28.95
N ASP A 154 17.82 2.22 -28.90
CA ASP A 154 17.93 3.46 -28.13
C ASP A 154 18.01 3.17 -26.63
N PHE A 155 17.18 2.26 -26.11
CA PHE A 155 17.24 1.87 -24.69
C PHE A 155 18.57 1.18 -24.36
N TYR A 156 19.04 0.29 -25.22
CA TYR A 156 20.33 -0.38 -25.04
C TYR A 156 21.49 0.63 -24.98
N ALA A 157 21.55 1.54 -25.96
CA ALA A 157 22.61 2.53 -26.06
C ALA A 157 22.60 3.55 -24.90
N ASN A 158 21.42 3.94 -24.43
CA ASN A 158 21.26 5.04 -23.47
C ASN A 158 21.10 4.59 -22.01
N ALA A 159 20.70 3.34 -21.75
CA ALA A 159 20.51 2.82 -20.40
C ALA A 159 21.45 1.64 -20.09
N VAL A 160 21.39 0.58 -20.90
CA VAL A 160 22.12 -0.68 -20.60
C VAL A 160 23.64 -0.49 -20.68
N VAL A 161 24.13 0.11 -21.77
CA VAL A 161 25.57 0.33 -21.96
C VAL A 161 26.15 1.29 -20.91
N PRO A 162 25.53 2.46 -20.63
CA PRO A 162 26.01 3.35 -19.57
C PRO A 162 25.99 2.71 -18.18
N GLU A 163 24.95 1.95 -17.85
CA GLU A 163 24.85 1.29 -16.54
C GLU A 163 25.94 0.23 -16.35
N ALA A 164 26.20 -0.61 -17.35
CA ALA A 164 27.27 -1.60 -17.29
C ALA A 164 28.65 -0.92 -17.12
N LYS A 165 28.91 0.14 -17.89
CA LYS A 165 30.15 0.93 -17.77
C LYS A 165 30.30 1.58 -16.39
N ALA A 166 29.22 2.13 -15.82
CA ALA A 166 29.22 2.72 -14.49
C ALA A 166 29.55 1.69 -13.40
N ARG A 167 29.19 0.42 -13.62
CA ARG A 167 29.54 -0.71 -12.74
C ARG A 167 30.91 -1.33 -13.05
N GLY A 168 31.67 -0.79 -14.02
CA GLY A 168 32.96 -1.33 -14.45
C GLY A 168 32.85 -2.69 -15.14
N GLN A 169 31.69 -3.01 -15.71
CA GLN A 169 31.40 -4.27 -16.38
C GLN A 169 31.32 -4.06 -17.90
N GLU A 170 31.62 -5.12 -18.65
CA GLU A 170 31.37 -5.13 -20.09
C GLU A 170 29.85 -5.26 -20.34
N PRO A 171 29.25 -4.43 -21.20
CA PRO A 171 27.82 -4.54 -21.51
C PRO A 171 27.50 -5.90 -22.15
N PRO A 172 26.36 -6.53 -21.80
CA PRO A 172 25.86 -7.69 -22.57
C PRO A 172 25.59 -7.27 -24.02
N THR A 173 25.59 -8.20 -24.98
CA THR A 173 25.23 -7.84 -26.37
C THR A 173 23.76 -7.42 -26.47
N LEU A 174 23.41 -6.70 -27.54
CA LEU A 174 22.03 -6.31 -27.80
C LEU A 174 21.10 -7.53 -27.88
N GLU A 175 21.55 -8.60 -28.54
CA GLU A 175 20.79 -9.85 -28.66
C GLU A 175 20.56 -10.51 -27.30
N ALA A 176 21.57 -10.53 -26.43
CA ALA A 176 21.45 -11.11 -25.10
C ALA A 176 20.53 -10.29 -24.17
N ALA A 177 20.46 -8.97 -24.39
CA ALA A 177 19.62 -8.06 -23.60
C ALA A 177 18.23 -7.84 -24.21
N HIS A 178 17.98 -8.29 -25.45
CA HIS A 178 16.81 -7.95 -26.24
C HIS A 178 15.49 -8.13 -25.50
N ASP A 179 15.23 -9.34 -25.00
CA ASP A 179 13.96 -9.67 -24.35
C ASP A 179 13.75 -8.90 -23.04
N LEU A 180 14.82 -8.66 -22.28
CA LEU A 180 14.79 -7.86 -21.06
C LEU A 180 14.46 -6.39 -21.37
N ILE A 181 15.07 -5.83 -22.40
CA ILE A 181 14.80 -4.47 -22.86
C ILE A 181 13.37 -4.35 -23.37
N GLN A 182 12.93 -5.31 -24.19
CA GLN A 182 11.57 -5.33 -24.72
C GLN A 182 10.55 -5.36 -23.57
N GLU A 183 10.71 -6.24 -22.59
CA GLU A 183 9.81 -6.29 -21.44
C GLU A 183 9.87 -4.99 -20.61
N ALA A 184 11.05 -4.41 -20.39
CA ALA A 184 11.18 -3.13 -19.68
C ALA A 184 10.47 -1.98 -20.41
N LEU A 185 10.55 -1.94 -21.74
CA LEU A 185 9.85 -0.96 -22.58
C LEU A 185 8.33 -1.19 -22.57
N VAL A 186 7.89 -2.45 -22.59
CA VAL A 186 6.47 -2.79 -22.44
C VAL A 186 5.94 -2.30 -21.09
N GLN A 187 6.65 -2.59 -20.00
CA GLN A 187 6.26 -2.13 -18.66
C GLN A 187 6.24 -0.60 -18.55
N ARG A 188 7.18 0.09 -19.18
CA ARG A 188 7.16 1.55 -19.26
C ARG A 188 5.90 2.06 -19.97
N GLY A 189 5.57 1.47 -21.14
CA GLY A 189 4.36 1.84 -21.88
C GLY A 189 3.07 1.55 -21.12
N ILE A 190 3.01 0.46 -20.36
CA ILE A 190 1.88 0.13 -19.47
C ILE A 190 1.71 1.24 -18.42
N ASN A 191 2.80 1.65 -17.76
CA ASN A 191 2.76 2.69 -16.73
C ASN A 191 2.30 4.04 -17.30
N GLU A 192 2.83 4.45 -18.45
CA GLU A 192 2.44 5.71 -19.11
C GLU A 192 0.94 5.72 -19.48
N GLN A 193 0.42 4.61 -20.00
CA GLN A 193 -1.00 4.48 -20.32
C GLN A 193 -1.87 4.45 -19.07
N ALA A 194 -1.43 3.75 -18.02
CA ALA A 194 -2.11 3.71 -16.73
C ALA A 194 -2.19 5.10 -16.08
N GLU A 195 -1.10 5.88 -16.07
CA GLU A 195 -1.09 7.26 -15.56
C GLU A 195 -2.06 8.17 -16.32
N LYS A 196 -2.04 8.12 -17.66
CA LYS A 196 -2.97 8.89 -18.48
C LYS A 196 -4.43 8.52 -18.16
N TRP A 197 -4.72 7.22 -18.11
CA TRP A 197 -6.05 6.72 -17.82
C TRP A 197 -6.50 7.09 -16.39
N LEU A 198 -5.64 6.97 -15.37
CA LEU A 198 -5.95 7.38 -14.00
C LEU A 198 -6.28 8.87 -13.92
N LYS A 199 -5.50 9.72 -14.59
CA LYS A 199 -5.77 11.17 -14.65
C LYS A 199 -7.15 11.46 -15.26
N GLU A 200 -7.48 10.82 -16.37
CA GLU A 200 -8.78 10.99 -17.04
C GLU A 200 -9.93 10.43 -16.19
N SER A 201 -9.74 9.30 -15.52
CA SER A 201 -10.71 8.69 -14.62
C SER A 201 -10.98 9.58 -13.41
N ARG A 202 -9.94 10.06 -12.73
CA ARG A 202 -10.05 10.99 -11.60
C ARG A 202 -10.84 12.26 -11.94
N ALA A 203 -10.64 12.82 -13.13
CA ALA A 203 -11.34 14.03 -13.57
C ALA A 203 -12.87 13.86 -13.66
N ARG A 204 -13.37 12.62 -13.71
CA ARG A 204 -14.80 12.30 -13.75
C ARG A 204 -15.38 11.90 -12.40
N LEU A 205 -14.55 11.69 -11.38
CA LEU A 205 -14.99 11.23 -10.08
C LEU A 205 -15.50 12.36 -9.20
N HIS A 206 -16.52 12.06 -8.41
CA HIS A 206 -16.87 12.85 -7.24
C HIS A 206 -16.06 12.39 -6.04
N VAL A 207 -15.13 13.23 -5.60
CA VAL A 207 -14.29 13.01 -4.41
C VAL A 207 -14.52 14.12 -3.39
N GLU A 208 -14.98 13.74 -2.20
CA GLU A 208 -15.08 14.63 -1.05
C GLU A 208 -13.97 14.26 -0.06
N ILE A 209 -12.95 15.12 0.07
CA ILE A 209 -11.86 14.92 1.04
C ILE A 209 -12.32 15.44 2.40
N LEU A 210 -12.24 14.56 3.41
CA LEU A 210 -12.67 14.80 4.79
C LEU A 210 -11.51 14.74 5.78
N LEU A 211 -10.26 14.64 5.29
CA LEU A 211 -9.08 14.88 6.10
C LEU A 211 -9.17 16.29 6.65
N ASP A 212 -9.35 16.42 7.97
CA ASP A 212 -9.27 17.70 8.65
C ASP A 212 -7.95 18.36 8.22
N GLY A 213 -8.05 19.51 7.56
CA GLY A 213 -6.90 20.38 7.36
C GLY A 213 -6.38 20.72 8.74
N GLY A 214 -5.32 20.02 9.14
CA GLY A 214 -4.69 20.21 10.44
C GLY A 214 -4.58 21.70 10.71
N SER A 215 -5.27 22.14 11.75
CA SER A 215 -5.17 23.49 12.29
C SER A 215 -3.68 23.86 12.37
N LYS A 216 -3.38 25.11 12.00
CA LYS A 216 -2.08 25.77 12.07
C LYS A 216 -1.20 25.34 13.25
#